data_AF-A0A7W1GUX4-F1
#
_entry.id   AF-A0A7W1GUX4-F1
#
_cell.length_a   1.000
_cell.length_b   1.000
_cell.length_c   1.000
_cell.angle_alpha   90.00
_cell.angle_beta   90.00
_cell.angle_gamma   90.00
#
_symmetry.space_group_name_H-M   'P 1'
#
loop_
_entity.id
_entity.type
_entity.pdbx_description
1 polymer ?
#
loop_
_entity_poly.entity_id
_entity_poly.type
_entity_poly.pdbx_seq_one_letter_code
_entity_poly.pdbx_strand_id
1 'polypeptide(L)'
;MLSIFVYLSPVSYLQLAKTFLLGMLDTFQINTMKEIQLVIDTYLARWGIETFFKVMKSGCLIEKTQFQSATSLLNCVALYKIITWRLMYITYLGRMCPELPCTIIFEKDEWQSLYAIVKKSKLPETPILLGVLIEMIAVLGGYVKRKNMHPGPKVMWIGLQVMRGCSYGWAAAKNLQVVNNQQKMSGKVCAYPGLSCHNPHPGV
;
A
#
# COMPACT_ATOMS: atom_id res chain seq x y z
N MET A 1 18.74 -21.87 -17.63
CA MET A 1 17.39 -21.31 -17.87
C MET A 1 17.13 -20.14 -16.90
N LEU A 2 17.99 -19.11 -16.96
CA LEU A 2 17.95 -17.91 -16.10
C LEU A 2 18.32 -16.62 -16.85
N SER A 3 18.42 -16.67 -18.19
CA SER A 3 19.09 -15.61 -18.97
C SER A 3 18.15 -14.69 -19.76
N ILE A 4 16.83 -14.85 -19.68
CA ILE A 4 15.89 -14.05 -20.51
C ILE A 4 15.37 -12.79 -19.79
N PHE A 5 15.46 -12.69 -18.46
CA PHE A 5 14.80 -11.60 -17.71
C PHE A 5 15.70 -10.42 -17.29
N VAL A 6 16.99 -10.42 -17.64
CA VAL A 6 17.98 -9.43 -17.14
C VAL A 6 18.54 -8.48 -18.21
N TYR A 7 18.32 -8.71 -19.51
CA TYR A 7 18.89 -7.84 -20.56
C TYR A 7 17.83 -7.34 -21.54
N LEU A 8 16.93 -6.47 -21.08
CA LEU A 8 16.18 -5.60 -22.00
C LEU A 8 16.65 -4.17 -21.78
N SER A 9 17.69 -3.80 -22.54
CA SER A 9 18.06 -2.40 -22.72
C SER A 9 16.89 -1.62 -23.35
N PRO A 10 16.78 -0.29 -23.14
CA PRO A 10 15.69 0.51 -23.71
C PRO A 10 15.56 0.41 -25.25
N VAL A 11 16.64 0.04 -25.96
CA VAL A 11 16.65 -0.16 -27.42
C VAL A 11 15.89 -1.43 -27.85
N SER A 12 15.94 -2.49 -27.03
CA SER A 12 15.26 -3.76 -27.30
C SER A 12 13.73 -3.66 -27.17
N TYR A 13 13.25 -2.77 -26.31
CA TYR A 13 11.82 -2.52 -26.09
C TYR A 13 11.14 -1.81 -27.26
N LEU A 14 11.81 -0.85 -27.91
CA LEU A 14 11.29 -0.18 -29.11
C LEU A 14 11.18 -1.12 -30.30
N GLN A 15 12.11 -2.08 -30.42
CA GLN A 15 12.04 -3.11 -31.45
C GLN A 15 10.89 -4.08 -31.18
N LEU A 16 10.75 -4.58 -29.94
CA LEU A 16 9.64 -5.45 -29.53
C LEU A 16 8.27 -4.76 -29.65
N ALA A 17 8.18 -3.49 -29.28
CA ALA A 17 7.01 -2.63 -29.47
C ALA A 17 6.56 -2.58 -30.93
N LYS A 18 7.52 -2.37 -31.85
CA LYS A 18 7.28 -2.33 -33.29
C LYS A 18 6.81 -3.68 -33.82
N THR A 19 7.44 -4.79 -33.41
CA THR A 19 7.06 -6.14 -33.82
C THR A 19 5.70 -6.57 -33.24
N PHE A 20 5.38 -6.16 -32.01
CA PHE A 20 4.10 -6.46 -31.37
C PHE A 20 2.95 -5.65 -31.98
N LEU A 21 3.18 -4.37 -32.35
CA LEU A 21 2.24 -3.58 -33.13
C LEU A 21 2.00 -4.21 -34.50
N LEU A 22 3.04 -4.64 -35.21
CA LEU A 22 2.90 -5.36 -36.48
C LEU A 22 2.08 -6.65 -36.34
N GLY A 23 2.34 -7.49 -35.33
CA GLY A 23 1.55 -8.71 -35.10
C GLY A 23 0.10 -8.47 -34.67
N MET A 24 -0.19 -7.34 -34.01
CA MET A 24 -1.55 -6.92 -33.70
C MET A 24 -2.32 -6.44 -34.94
N LEU A 25 -1.64 -5.75 -35.87
CA LEU A 25 -2.23 -5.30 -37.14
C LEU A 25 -2.61 -6.50 -38.04
N ASP A 26 -1.88 -7.60 -37.95
CA ASP A 26 -2.17 -8.82 -38.73
C ASP A 26 -3.32 -9.65 -38.15
N THR A 27 -3.62 -9.52 -36.85
CA THR A 27 -4.68 -10.29 -36.17
C THR A 27 -6.00 -9.55 -36.07
N PHE A 28 -5.99 -8.22 -36.03
CA PHE A 28 -7.19 -7.40 -36.10
C PHE A 28 -7.44 -6.95 -37.54
N GLN A 29 -8.61 -7.28 -38.09
CA GLN A 29 -9.06 -6.61 -39.32
C GLN A 29 -9.44 -5.18 -38.96
N ILE A 30 -8.66 -4.22 -39.47
CA ILE A 30 -8.83 -2.79 -39.18
C ILE A 30 -9.50 -2.13 -40.39
N ASN A 31 -10.81 -2.05 -40.33
CA ASN A 31 -11.66 -1.43 -41.35
C ASN A 31 -12.27 -0.12 -40.85
N THR A 32 -12.29 0.11 -39.53
CA THR A 32 -13.00 1.22 -38.89
C THR A 32 -12.13 2.01 -37.91
N MET A 33 -12.34 3.32 -37.79
CA MET A 33 -11.65 4.17 -36.81
C MET A 33 -11.76 3.68 -35.35
N LYS A 34 -12.88 3.04 -34.98
CA LYS A 34 -13.06 2.43 -33.65
C LYS A 34 -12.09 1.27 -33.39
N GLU A 35 -11.77 0.49 -34.40
CA GLU A 35 -10.84 -0.65 -34.29
C GLU A 35 -9.40 -0.15 -34.14
N ILE A 36 -9.04 0.92 -34.86
CA ILE A 36 -7.76 1.62 -34.66
C ILE A 36 -7.64 2.10 -33.21
N GLN A 37 -8.69 2.73 -32.68
CA GLN A 37 -8.68 3.23 -31.30
C GLN A 37 -8.54 2.08 -30.29
N LEU A 38 -9.22 0.96 -30.50
CA LEU A 38 -9.11 -0.23 -29.66
C LEU A 38 -7.67 -0.81 -29.67
N VAL A 39 -7.02 -0.87 -30.84
CA VAL A 39 -5.64 -1.33 -30.97
C VAL A 39 -4.69 -0.41 -30.19
N ILE A 40 -4.87 0.91 -30.31
CA ILE A 40 -4.08 1.90 -29.56
C ILE A 40 -4.31 1.73 -28.05
N ASP A 41 -5.56 1.67 -27.59
CA ASP A 41 -5.90 1.53 -26.18
C ASP A 41 -5.32 0.22 -25.59
N THR A 42 -5.39 -0.87 -26.35
CA THR A 42 -4.80 -2.17 -25.99
C THR A 42 -3.28 -2.07 -25.89
N TYR A 43 -2.63 -1.38 -26.82
CA TYR A 43 -1.19 -1.18 -26.79
C TYR A 43 -0.75 -0.27 -25.64
N LEU A 44 -1.53 0.77 -25.32
CA LEU A 44 -1.28 1.64 -24.16
C LEU A 44 -1.42 0.90 -22.83
N ALA A 45 -2.31 -0.09 -22.74
CA ALA A 45 -2.45 -0.93 -21.54
C ALA A 45 -1.18 -1.75 -21.21
N ARG A 46 -0.26 -1.93 -22.16
CA ARG A 46 1.04 -2.62 -21.98
C ARG A 46 1.89 -1.98 -20.87
N TRP A 47 1.82 -0.67 -20.67
CA TRP A 47 2.55 -0.01 -19.59
C TRP A 47 2.11 -0.47 -18.19
N GLY A 48 0.88 -0.98 -18.08
CA GLY A 48 0.37 -1.57 -16.84
C GLY A 48 1.19 -2.78 -16.39
N ILE A 49 1.52 -3.70 -17.32
CA ILE A 49 2.28 -4.90 -16.97
C ILE A 49 3.75 -4.58 -16.62
N GLU A 50 4.35 -3.58 -17.26
CA GLU A 50 5.69 -3.11 -16.89
C GLU A 50 5.69 -2.49 -15.49
N THR A 51 4.67 -1.69 -15.18
CA THR A 51 4.50 -1.10 -13.85
C THR A 51 4.32 -2.19 -12.79
N PHE A 52 3.56 -3.24 -13.10
CA PHE A 52 3.36 -4.40 -12.23
C PHE A 52 4.69 -5.09 -11.88
N PHE A 53 5.48 -5.46 -12.89
CA PHE A 53 6.79 -6.09 -12.64
C PHE A 53 7.79 -5.13 -11.98
N LYS A 54 7.73 -3.83 -12.29
CA LYS A 54 8.55 -2.83 -11.62
C LYS A 54 8.25 -2.75 -10.13
N VAL A 55 6.97 -2.77 -9.73
CA VAL A 55 6.57 -2.81 -8.32
C VAL A 55 7.08 -4.08 -7.65
N MET A 56 6.89 -5.23 -8.27
CA MET A 56 7.30 -6.51 -7.71
C MET A 56 8.82 -6.59 -7.49
N LYS A 57 9.62 -6.13 -8.47
CA LYS A 57 11.08 -6.16 -8.39
C LYS A 57 11.64 -5.09 -7.46
N SER A 58 11.23 -3.83 -7.65
CA SER A 58 11.87 -2.68 -6.99
C SER A 58 11.13 -2.17 -5.74
N GLY A 59 9.84 -2.48 -5.60
CA GLY A 59 9.04 -2.14 -4.42
C GLY A 59 9.08 -3.25 -3.39
N CYS A 60 8.66 -4.46 -3.78
CA CYS A 60 8.63 -5.64 -2.90
C CYS A 60 9.99 -6.31 -2.71
N LEU A 61 11.03 -5.84 -3.42
CA LEU A 61 12.43 -6.28 -3.29
C LEU A 61 12.62 -7.80 -3.41
N ILE A 62 11.81 -8.47 -4.26
CA ILE A 62 11.81 -9.93 -4.36
C ILE A 62 13.18 -10.51 -4.74
N GLU A 63 14.00 -9.75 -5.48
CA GLU A 63 15.35 -10.14 -5.90
C GLU A 63 16.36 -10.12 -4.74
N LYS A 64 16.06 -9.41 -3.64
CA LYS A 64 16.88 -9.40 -2.42
C LYS A 64 16.54 -10.55 -1.48
N THR A 65 15.36 -11.15 -1.62
CA THR A 65 14.93 -12.27 -0.78
C THR A 65 15.57 -13.55 -1.30
N GLN A 66 16.66 -13.96 -0.67
CA GLN A 66 17.41 -15.19 -1.00
C GLN A 66 16.68 -16.40 -0.41
N PHE A 67 15.77 -17.00 -1.17
CA PHE A 67 15.11 -18.25 -0.77
C PHE A 67 16.03 -19.46 -1.03
N GLN A 68 16.09 -20.38 -0.08
CA GLN A 68 16.90 -21.60 -0.18
C GLN A 68 16.28 -22.67 -1.10
N SER A 69 14.97 -22.58 -1.38
CA SER A 69 14.22 -23.56 -2.19
C SER A 69 13.41 -22.89 -3.30
N ALA A 70 13.37 -23.52 -4.48
CA ALA A 70 12.57 -23.09 -5.61
C ALA A 70 11.07 -23.05 -5.30
N THR A 71 10.56 -23.98 -4.49
CA THR A 71 9.14 -24.01 -4.10
C THR A 71 8.77 -22.82 -3.23
N SER A 72 9.62 -22.45 -2.27
CA SER A 72 9.42 -21.28 -1.42
C SER A 72 9.46 -19.98 -2.23
N LEU A 73 10.35 -19.91 -3.22
CA LEU A 73 10.40 -18.78 -4.16
C LEU A 73 9.09 -18.65 -4.94
N LEU A 74 8.58 -19.74 -5.51
CA LEU A 74 7.33 -19.73 -6.27
C LEU A 74 6.12 -19.29 -5.43
N ASN A 75 6.01 -19.79 -4.20
CA ASN A 75 4.96 -19.38 -3.26
C ASN A 75 5.07 -17.88 -2.92
N CYS A 76 6.28 -17.40 -2.68
CA CYS A 76 6.52 -15.99 -2.41
C CYS A 76 6.14 -15.10 -3.60
N VAL A 77 6.54 -15.48 -4.82
CA VAL A 77 6.16 -14.80 -6.06
C VAL A 77 4.63 -14.76 -6.22
N ALA A 78 3.93 -15.86 -5.92
CA ALA A 78 2.47 -15.90 -5.99
C ALA A 78 1.82 -14.90 -5.03
N LEU A 79 2.28 -14.82 -3.79
CA LEU A 79 1.80 -13.85 -2.81
C LEU A 79 2.08 -12.40 -3.26
N TYR A 80 3.31 -12.13 -3.71
CA TYR A 80 3.67 -10.80 -4.19
C TYR A 80 2.90 -10.37 -5.43
N LYS A 81 2.48 -11.29 -6.29
CA LYS A 81 1.58 -10.97 -7.41
C LYS A 81 0.24 -10.41 -6.93
N ILE A 82 -0.39 -11.06 -5.94
CA ILE A 82 -1.66 -10.61 -5.37
C ILE A 82 -1.52 -9.24 -4.71
N ILE A 83 -0.45 -9.07 -3.91
CA ILE A 83 -0.14 -7.81 -3.23
C ILE A 83 0.11 -6.69 -4.24
N THR A 84 0.89 -6.95 -5.28
CA THR A 84 1.20 -5.98 -6.33
C THR A 84 -0.06 -5.55 -7.07
N TRP A 85 -0.94 -6.49 -7.41
CA TRP A 85 -2.22 -6.18 -8.05
C TRP A 85 -3.09 -5.31 -7.15
N ARG A 86 -3.24 -5.66 -5.86
CA ARG A 86 -3.99 -4.85 -4.89
C ARG A 86 -3.43 -3.45 -4.74
N LEU A 87 -2.11 -3.32 -4.67
CA LEU A 87 -1.44 -2.02 -4.59
C LEU A 87 -1.75 -1.15 -5.82
N MET A 88 -1.62 -1.72 -7.01
CA MET A 88 -1.94 -1.03 -8.25
C MET A 88 -3.41 -0.64 -8.29
N TYR A 89 -4.31 -1.56 -7.96
CA TYR A 89 -5.76 -1.31 -7.90
C TYR A 89 -6.09 -0.10 -7.03
N ILE A 90 -5.59 -0.04 -5.79
CA ILE A 90 -5.81 1.09 -4.88
C ILE A 90 -5.25 2.39 -5.49
N THR A 91 -4.04 2.32 -6.04
CA THR A 91 -3.38 3.50 -6.63
C THR A 91 -4.15 4.05 -7.83
N TYR A 92 -4.66 3.19 -8.72
CA TYR A 92 -5.45 3.62 -9.87
C TYR A 92 -6.84 4.09 -9.48
N LEU A 93 -7.49 3.41 -8.54
CA LEU A 93 -8.82 3.79 -8.08
C LEU A 93 -8.82 5.19 -7.45
N GLY A 94 -7.77 5.54 -6.68
CA GLY A 94 -7.59 6.90 -6.17
C GLY A 94 -7.37 7.98 -7.22
N ARG A 95 -6.90 7.60 -8.41
CA ARG A 95 -6.70 8.54 -9.53
C ARG A 95 -7.98 8.70 -10.36
N MET A 96 -8.68 7.60 -10.60
CA MET A 96 -9.87 7.57 -11.45
C MET A 96 -11.12 8.05 -10.72
N CYS A 97 -11.25 7.73 -9.43
CA CYS A 97 -12.43 8.03 -8.62
C CYS A 97 -12.04 8.63 -7.26
N PRO A 98 -11.37 9.80 -7.23
CA PRO A 98 -10.93 10.44 -5.99
C PRO A 98 -12.10 10.88 -5.07
N GLU A 99 -13.28 11.10 -5.62
CA GLU A 99 -14.51 11.55 -4.94
C GLU A 99 -15.22 10.46 -4.13
N LEU A 100 -14.81 9.20 -4.26
CA LEU A 100 -15.41 8.11 -3.49
C LEU A 100 -15.05 8.22 -2.00
N PRO A 101 -15.91 7.76 -1.08
CA PRO A 101 -15.55 7.68 0.33
C PRO A 101 -14.47 6.63 0.56
N CYS A 102 -13.51 6.92 1.45
CA CYS A 102 -12.38 6.02 1.71
C CYS A 102 -12.78 4.67 2.32
N THR A 103 -13.97 4.59 2.93
CA THR A 103 -14.54 3.40 3.57
C THR A 103 -14.85 2.25 2.62
N ILE A 104 -14.87 2.50 1.30
CA ILE A 104 -15.05 1.44 0.29
C ILE A 104 -13.87 0.46 0.29
N ILE A 105 -12.67 0.95 0.62
CA ILE A 105 -11.44 0.14 0.56
C ILE A 105 -10.84 -0.05 1.95
N PHE A 106 -10.86 1.00 2.77
CA PHE A 106 -10.11 1.06 4.03
C PHE A 106 -11.03 0.94 5.22
N GLU A 107 -10.60 0.16 6.20
CA GLU A 107 -11.32 0.03 7.46
C GLU A 107 -11.23 1.32 8.28
N LYS A 108 -12.18 1.50 9.21
CA LYS A 108 -12.26 2.67 10.08
C LYS A 108 -10.92 2.97 10.77
N ASP A 109 -10.26 1.95 11.28
CA ASP A 109 -8.99 2.13 12.01
C ASP A 109 -7.84 2.54 11.10
N GLU A 110 -7.82 2.07 9.86
CA GLU A 110 -6.77 2.39 8.90
C GLU A 110 -6.81 3.87 8.52
N TRP A 111 -7.97 4.38 8.11
CA TRP A 111 -8.05 5.77 7.68
C TRP A 111 -8.04 6.76 8.86
N GLN A 112 -8.63 6.40 10.00
CA GLN A 112 -8.65 7.28 11.18
C GLN A 112 -7.27 7.42 11.81
N SER A 113 -6.52 6.32 11.94
CA SER A 113 -5.15 6.35 12.45
C SER A 113 -4.26 7.23 11.57
N LEU A 114 -4.40 7.08 10.24
CA LEU A 114 -3.64 7.88 9.30
C LEU A 114 -3.99 9.36 9.40
N TYR A 115 -5.29 9.69 9.46
CA TYR A 115 -5.76 11.06 9.60
C TYR A 115 -5.22 11.70 10.88
N ALA A 116 -5.30 11.00 12.01
CA ALA A 116 -4.80 11.49 13.29
C ALA A 116 -3.29 11.79 13.26
N ILE A 117 -2.49 10.95 12.60
CA ILE A 117 -1.04 11.12 12.50
C ILE A 117 -0.67 12.28 11.58
N VAL A 118 -1.32 12.37 10.41
CA VAL A 118 -0.97 13.36 9.38
C VAL A 118 -1.52 14.73 9.72
N LYS A 119 -2.78 14.82 10.17
CA LYS A 119 -3.45 16.10 10.47
C LYS A 119 -3.28 16.56 11.91
N LYS A 120 -2.98 15.65 12.85
CA LYS A 120 -2.81 15.96 14.29
C LYS A 120 -3.99 16.75 14.87
N SER A 121 -5.20 16.47 14.38
CA SER A 121 -6.43 17.18 14.72
C SER A 121 -7.51 16.22 15.16
N LYS A 122 -8.64 16.76 15.66
CA LYS A 122 -9.85 15.98 15.90
C LYS A 122 -10.27 15.24 14.61
N LEU A 123 -10.72 14.00 14.80
CA LEU A 123 -11.26 13.17 13.72
C LEU A 123 -12.52 13.79 13.15
N PRO A 124 -12.70 13.79 11.82
CA PRO A 124 -13.95 14.22 11.20
C PRO A 124 -15.07 13.23 11.52
N GLU A 125 -16.30 13.74 11.57
CA GLU A 125 -17.51 12.92 11.78
C GLU A 125 -17.85 12.10 10.53
N THR A 126 -17.60 12.67 9.34
CA THR A 126 -17.77 12.01 8.05
C THR A 126 -16.46 11.39 7.55
N PRO A 127 -16.52 10.25 6.85
CA PRO A 127 -15.35 9.65 6.25
C PRO A 127 -14.78 10.57 5.16
N ILE A 128 -13.46 10.63 5.08
CA ILE A 128 -12.76 11.44 4.07
C ILE A 128 -12.85 10.80 2.68
N LEU A 129 -12.58 11.62 1.66
CA LEU A 129 -12.51 11.18 0.28
C LEU A 129 -11.28 10.27 0.05
N LEU A 130 -11.44 9.32 -0.86
CA LEU A 130 -10.43 8.32 -1.21
C LEU A 130 -9.17 8.97 -1.79
N GLY A 131 -9.33 9.99 -2.65
CA GLY A 131 -8.21 10.72 -3.22
C GLY A 131 -7.37 11.42 -2.15
N VAL A 132 -8.02 12.00 -1.13
CA VAL A 132 -7.35 12.64 0.01
C VAL A 132 -6.59 11.61 0.84
N LEU A 133 -7.21 10.47 1.14
CA LEU A 133 -6.54 9.41 1.89
C LEU A 133 -5.33 8.86 1.14
N ILE A 134 -5.45 8.59 -0.16
CA ILE A 134 -4.35 8.09 -0.98
C ILE A 134 -3.20 9.09 -1.05
N GLU A 135 -3.49 10.39 -1.09
CA GLU A 135 -2.47 11.42 -0.99
C GLU A 135 -1.76 11.39 0.39
N MET A 136 -2.50 11.23 1.49
CA MET A 136 -1.92 11.08 2.82
C MET A 136 -1.02 9.85 2.93
N ILE A 137 -1.47 8.70 2.40
CA ILE A 137 -0.67 7.47 2.33
C ILE A 137 0.61 7.73 1.56
N ALA A 138 0.52 8.39 0.40
CA ALA A 138 1.66 8.71 -0.41
C ALA A 138 2.66 9.62 0.32
N VAL A 139 2.18 10.63 1.04
CA VAL A 139 3.04 11.55 1.82
C VAL A 139 3.83 10.78 2.89
N LEU A 140 3.21 9.83 3.59
CA LEU A 140 3.95 8.95 4.50
C LEU A 140 5.00 8.09 3.81
N GLY A 141 4.76 7.71 2.56
CA GLY A 141 5.73 7.01 1.72
C GLY A 141 6.84 7.89 1.13
N GLY A 142 6.89 9.19 1.47
CA GLY A 142 7.87 10.15 0.96
C GLY A 142 7.44 10.88 -0.32
N TYR A 143 6.14 10.89 -0.65
CA TYR A 143 5.62 11.67 -1.77
C TYR A 143 5.69 13.17 -1.47
N VAL A 144 6.26 13.93 -2.41
CA VAL A 144 6.21 15.39 -2.39
C VAL A 144 5.13 15.85 -3.36
N LYS A 145 4.10 16.55 -2.84
CA LYS A 145 2.99 17.05 -3.64
C LYS A 145 3.50 18.06 -4.68
N ARG A 146 3.25 17.78 -5.96
CA ARG A 146 3.49 18.70 -7.08
C ARG A 146 2.25 18.79 -7.96
N LYS A 147 2.12 19.88 -8.71
CA LYS A 147 1.03 20.08 -9.67
C LYS A 147 1.06 18.95 -10.71
N ASN A 148 -0.09 18.33 -10.94
CA ASN A 148 -0.32 17.26 -11.94
C ASN A 148 0.54 15.99 -11.76
N MET A 149 1.12 15.76 -10.58
CA MET A 149 1.77 14.48 -10.29
C MET A 149 0.86 13.58 -9.47
N HIS A 150 0.89 12.29 -9.79
CA HIS A 150 0.20 11.27 -9.02
C HIS A 150 1.22 10.42 -8.25
N PRO A 151 0.85 9.89 -7.08
CA PRO A 151 1.71 8.99 -6.32
C PRO A 151 2.18 7.79 -7.14
N GLY A 152 3.49 7.56 -7.12
CA GLY A 152 4.09 6.40 -7.76
C GLY A 152 3.83 5.11 -6.95
N PRO A 153 3.79 3.93 -7.59
CA PRO A 153 3.53 2.67 -6.89
C PRO A 153 4.52 2.34 -5.76
N LYS A 154 5.82 2.68 -5.92
CA LYS A 154 6.83 2.47 -4.87
C LYS A 154 6.53 3.28 -3.61
N VAL A 155 6.10 4.52 -3.79
CA VAL A 155 5.76 5.42 -2.67
C VAL A 155 4.48 4.94 -1.98
N MET A 156 3.49 4.51 -2.76
CA MET A 156 2.28 3.89 -2.23
C MET A 156 2.58 2.62 -1.42
N TRP A 157 3.53 1.78 -1.87
CA TRP A 157 3.95 0.58 -1.14
C TRP A 157 4.48 0.94 0.25
N ILE A 158 5.43 1.86 0.32
CA ILE A 158 6.02 2.30 1.59
C ILE A 158 4.94 2.92 2.48
N GLY A 159 4.11 3.81 1.92
CA GLY A 159 3.03 4.47 2.66
C GLY A 159 2.01 3.50 3.24
N LEU A 160 1.60 2.47 2.47
CA LEU A 160 0.65 1.46 2.94
C LEU A 160 1.21 0.61 4.07
N GLN A 161 2.51 0.25 4.02
CA GLN A 161 3.16 -0.48 5.11
C GLN A 161 3.19 0.36 6.40
N VAL A 162 3.51 1.65 6.29
CA VAL A 162 3.50 2.57 7.43
C VAL A 162 2.08 2.70 8.00
N MET A 163 1.08 2.95 7.14
CA MET A 163 -0.32 3.04 7.54
C MET A 163 -0.80 1.78 8.26
N ARG A 164 -0.41 0.59 7.78
CA ARG A 164 -0.76 -0.68 8.43
C ARG A 164 -0.23 -0.74 9.86
N GLY A 165 1.02 -0.32 10.07
CA GLY A 165 1.61 -0.20 11.41
C GLY A 165 0.85 0.80 12.30
N CYS A 166 0.47 1.95 11.75
CA CYS A 166 -0.34 2.96 12.45
C CYS A 166 -1.71 2.41 12.87
N SER A 167 -2.36 1.65 12.00
CA SER A 167 -3.64 1.01 12.27
C SER A 167 -3.56 0.03 13.43
N TYR A 168 -2.50 -0.78 13.51
CA TYR A 168 -2.30 -1.71 14.63
C TYR A 168 -2.10 -0.95 15.95
N GLY A 169 -1.29 0.11 15.95
CA GLY A 169 -1.11 0.95 17.14
C GLY A 169 -2.42 1.63 17.58
N TRP A 170 -3.23 2.08 16.62
CA TRP A 170 -4.54 2.68 16.88
C TRP A 170 -5.53 1.70 17.48
N ALA A 171 -5.61 0.49 16.94
CA ALA A 171 -6.45 -0.58 17.47
C ALA A 171 -6.04 -0.94 18.91
N ALA A 172 -4.74 -1.09 19.17
CA ALA A 172 -4.21 -1.36 20.51
C ALA A 172 -4.55 -0.25 21.51
N ALA A 173 -4.39 1.02 21.11
CA ALA A 173 -4.70 2.18 21.97
C ALA A 173 -6.18 2.22 22.37
N LYS A 174 -7.10 1.93 21.43
CA LYS A 174 -8.54 1.85 21.75
C LYS A 174 -8.83 0.73 22.74
N ASN A 175 -8.22 -0.44 22.56
CA ASN A 175 -8.41 -1.56 23.49
C ASN A 175 -7.94 -1.20 24.91
N LEU A 176 -6.81 -0.50 25.04
CA LEU A 176 -6.33 -0.02 26.35
C LEU A 176 -7.30 0.96 27.01
N GLN A 177 -7.92 1.86 26.24
CA GLN A 177 -8.93 2.78 26.78
C GLN A 177 -10.16 2.02 27.31
N VAL A 178 -10.61 0.99 26.60
CA VAL A 178 -11.73 0.13 27.04
C VAL A 178 -11.38 -0.55 28.37
N VAL A 179 -10.20 -1.16 28.47
CA VAL A 179 -9.73 -1.83 29.69
C VAL A 179 -9.63 -0.84 30.86
N ASN A 180 -9.04 0.34 30.64
CA ASN A 180 -8.91 1.38 31.68
C ASN A 180 -10.27 1.88 32.15
N ASN A 181 -11.24 2.02 31.26
CA ASN A 181 -12.60 2.44 31.59
C ASN A 181 -13.34 1.34 32.38
N GLN A 182 -13.15 0.07 32.03
CA GLN A 182 -13.70 -1.06 32.80
C GLN A 182 -13.10 -1.16 34.21
N GLN A 183 -11.79 -0.94 34.36
CA GLN A 183 -11.13 -0.91 35.67
C GLN A 183 -11.62 0.24 36.56
N LYS A 184 -11.86 1.42 35.97
CA LYS A 184 -12.49 2.55 36.66
C LYS A 184 -13.92 2.24 37.13
N MET A 185 -14.73 1.58 36.30
CA MET A 185 -16.10 1.17 36.70
C MET A 185 -16.11 0.03 37.72
N SER A 186 -15.09 -0.83 37.75
CA SER A 186 -14.94 -1.91 38.73
C SER A 186 -14.40 -1.45 40.09
N GLY A 187 -14.09 -0.17 40.31
CA GLY A 187 -13.62 0.36 41.59
C GLY A 187 -12.27 -0.17 42.08
N LYS A 188 -11.52 -0.92 41.26
CA LYS A 188 -10.18 -1.40 41.60
C LYS A 188 -9.13 -0.40 41.12
N VAL A 189 -9.04 0.74 41.80
CA VAL A 189 -7.76 1.45 41.83
C VAL A 189 -6.84 0.61 42.70
N CYS A 190 -6.07 -0.30 42.08
CA CYS A 190 -4.88 -0.82 42.75
C CYS A 190 -3.91 0.35 42.88
N ALA A 191 -3.97 1.07 44.00
CA ALA A 191 -2.85 1.85 44.47
C ALA A 191 -1.67 0.87 44.56
N TYR A 192 -0.56 1.17 43.89
CA TYR A 192 0.66 0.37 43.96
C TYR A 192 1.00 0.08 45.44
N PRO A 193 0.96 -1.18 45.92
CA PRO A 193 1.44 -1.50 47.25
C PRO A 193 2.95 -1.71 47.13
N GLY A 194 3.72 -0.63 47.26
CA GLY A 194 5.18 -0.70 47.05
C GLY A 194 6.05 0.38 47.68
N LEU A 195 5.48 1.36 48.40
CA LEU A 195 6.20 2.32 49.25
C LEU A 195 5.24 2.66 50.40
N SER A 196 5.55 2.63 51.69
CA SER A 196 6.77 2.43 52.47
C SER A 196 6.34 2.03 53.88
N CYS A 197 6.95 1.02 54.48
CA CYS A 197 6.99 0.91 55.94
C CYS A 197 8.40 0.50 56.36
N HIS A 198 9.12 1.48 56.91
CA HIS A 198 10.28 1.25 57.76
C HIS A 198 9.88 0.28 58.87
N ASN A 199 10.62 -0.82 59.04
CA ASN A 199 10.57 -1.59 60.28
C ASN A 199 11.39 -0.84 61.35
N PRO A 200 10.85 -0.57 62.55
CA PRO A 200 11.68 -0.17 63.67
C PRO A 200 12.51 -1.38 64.12
N HIS A 201 13.82 -1.22 64.15
CA HIS A 201 14.74 -2.20 64.76
C HIS A 201 14.37 -2.41 66.24
N PRO A 202 14.30 -3.66 66.74
CA PRO A 202 14.32 -3.90 68.17
C PRO A 202 15.76 -3.75 68.67
N GLY A 203 15.91 -2.91 69.70
CA GLY A 203 17.20 -2.60 70.33
C GLY A 203 17.86 -3.80 71.00
N VAL A 204 19.18 -3.71 71.05
CA VAL A 204 20.06 -4.26 72.10
C VAL A 204 20.52 -3.07 72.93
#